data_AF-A0A818WCM0-F1
#
_entry.id   AF-A0A818WCM0-F1
#
_cell.length_a   1.000
_cell.length_b   1.000
_cell.length_c   1.000
_cell.angle_alpha   90.00
_cell.angle_beta   90.00
_cell.angle_gamma   90.00
#
_symmetry.space_group_name_H-M   'P 1'
#
loop_
_entity.id
_entity.type
_entity.pdbx_description
1 polymer ?
#
loop_
_entity_poly.entity_id
_entity_poly.type
_entity_poly.pdbx_seq_one_letter_code
_entity_poly.pdbx_strand_id
1 'polypeptide(L)'
;MNQLIDQFIKNTARSFINSLFFAENMTVANMLFSAFQSDSLFSSGSPVYDEFRYPDYQYIYDRTDQIYNSNETGIDCDCQSTPWCIQQAIVYDLDTATQLFSAPGIFVGCYLVEAVLQSDLRCFFDIDCLQQLINSLSLVNISVSDIILNLTASHYQEKSSLLEIVSNLMVEEWNNQTSYDNYFNICQPSVCTATYISRGNIVYIITTTIGLIGGLTKVYKFVVPIFIKIMVHVIIPCIRNKCGMNNNGKI
;
A
#
# COMPACT_ATOMS: atom_id res chain seq x y z
N MET A 1 27.97 -15.91 14.09
CA MET A 1 27.25 -16.00 12.81
C MET A 1 28.20 -15.54 11.71
N ASN A 2 28.20 -16.14 10.52
CA ASN A 2 29.18 -15.80 9.47
C ASN A 2 28.88 -14.38 8.94
N GLN A 3 29.91 -13.53 8.82
CA GLN A 3 29.76 -12.13 8.37
C GLN A 3 29.02 -12.00 7.02
N LEU A 4 29.17 -12.97 6.12
CA LEU A 4 28.44 -13.04 4.85
C LEU A 4 26.94 -13.30 5.02
N ILE A 5 26.57 -14.17 5.97
CA ILE A 5 25.17 -14.50 6.28
C ILE A 5 24.50 -13.27 6.89
N ASP A 6 25.15 -12.62 7.85
CA ASP A 6 24.63 -11.40 8.49
C ASP A 6 24.40 -10.29 7.46
N GLN A 7 25.34 -10.13 6.53
CA GLN A 7 25.23 -9.15 5.45
C GLN A 7 24.11 -9.51 4.47
N PHE A 8 23.92 -10.79 4.14
CA PHE A 8 22.81 -11.26 3.32
C PHE A 8 21.46 -10.99 3.99
N ILE A 9 21.31 -11.33 5.27
CA ILE A 9 20.07 -11.12 6.04
C ILE A 9 19.73 -9.63 6.05
N LYS A 10 20.68 -8.79 6.47
CA LYS A 10 20.48 -7.34 6.57
C LYS A 10 20.13 -6.69 5.23
N ASN A 11 20.84 -7.04 4.16
CA ASN A 11 20.58 -6.49 2.83
C ASN A 11 19.25 -6.99 2.27
N THR A 12 18.88 -8.24 2.57
CA THR A 12 17.60 -8.80 2.12
C THR A 12 16.43 -8.15 2.82
N ALA A 13 16.49 -7.99 4.14
CA ALA A 13 15.46 -7.29 4.93
C ALA A 13 15.25 -5.87 4.42
N ARG A 14 16.35 -5.10 4.28
CA ARG A 14 16.29 -3.73 3.76
C ARG A 14 15.68 -3.67 2.36
N SER A 15 16.12 -4.56 1.46
CA SER A 15 15.61 -4.60 0.09
C SER A 15 14.12 -4.94 0.06
N PHE A 16 13.66 -5.84 0.92
CA PHE A 16 12.25 -6.23 1.00
C PHE A 16 11.38 -5.08 1.50
N ILE A 17 11.77 -4.42 2.60
CA ILE A 17 11.08 -3.25 3.15
C ILE A 17 11.02 -2.11 2.13
N ASN A 18 12.12 -1.82 1.44
CA ASN A 18 12.14 -0.80 0.40
C ASN A 18 11.18 -1.13 -0.76
N SER A 19 11.07 -2.41 -1.14
CA SER A 19 10.11 -2.84 -2.15
C SER A 19 8.66 -2.67 -1.69
N LEU A 20 8.37 -2.92 -0.40
CA LEU A 20 7.05 -2.70 0.18
C LEU A 20 6.66 -1.22 0.14
N PHE A 21 7.52 -0.33 0.65
CA PHE A 21 7.28 1.12 0.59
C PHE A 21 7.18 1.65 -0.85
N PHE A 22 7.95 1.08 -1.77
CA PHE A 22 7.84 1.44 -3.18
C PHE A 22 6.51 1.01 -3.78
N ALA A 23 6.05 -0.22 -3.48
CA ALA A 23 4.75 -0.71 -3.93
C ALA A 23 3.61 0.16 -3.39
N GLU A 24 3.65 0.49 -2.10
CA GLU A 24 2.67 1.38 -1.46
C GLU A 24 2.63 2.76 -2.10
N ASN A 25 3.78 3.42 -2.27
CA ASN A 25 3.86 4.72 -2.93
C ASN A 25 3.38 4.65 -4.39
N MET A 26 3.60 3.54 -5.08
CA MET A 26 3.06 3.34 -6.43
C MET A 26 1.54 3.11 -6.45
N THR A 27 0.98 2.41 -5.47
CA THR A 27 -0.48 2.20 -5.39
C THR A 27 -1.21 3.49 -5.01
N VAL A 28 -0.70 4.24 -4.06
CA VAL A 28 -1.26 5.54 -3.64
C VAL A 28 -1.17 6.57 -4.77
N ALA A 29 -0.04 6.65 -5.47
CA ALA A 29 0.11 7.57 -6.61
C ALA A 29 -0.78 7.19 -7.83
N ASN A 30 -1.24 5.94 -7.91
CA ASN A 30 -2.11 5.43 -8.98
C ASN A 30 -3.57 5.22 -8.55
N MET A 31 -4.01 5.85 -7.45
CA MET A 31 -5.37 5.72 -6.93
C MET A 31 -6.47 6.01 -7.97
N LEU A 32 -6.17 6.82 -8.99
CA LEU A 32 -7.06 7.10 -10.13
C LEU A 32 -7.26 5.90 -11.09
N PHE A 33 -6.27 5.00 -11.18
CA PHE A 33 -6.25 3.86 -12.11
C PHE A 33 -6.44 2.51 -11.43
N SER A 34 -6.21 2.40 -10.12
CA SER A 34 -6.36 1.13 -9.43
C SER A 34 -7.80 0.64 -9.46
N ALA A 35 -8.81 1.51 -9.41
CA ALA A 35 -10.26 1.20 -9.30
C ALA A 35 -10.63 0.23 -8.14
N PHE A 36 -9.64 -0.36 -7.50
CA PHE A 36 -9.67 -1.08 -6.26
C PHE A 36 -9.45 -0.06 -5.15
N GLN A 37 -10.51 0.04 -4.35
CA GLN A 37 -10.69 0.91 -3.20
C GLN A 37 -9.59 0.64 -2.18
N SER A 38 -8.59 1.50 -2.13
CA SER A 38 -7.87 1.79 -0.89
C SER A 38 -8.61 2.94 -0.19
N ASP A 39 -9.89 2.69 0.15
CA ASP A 39 -10.65 3.48 1.13
C ASP A 39 -11.43 4.71 0.58
N SER A 40 -11.35 4.99 -0.73
CA SER A 40 -12.22 5.96 -1.42
C SER A 40 -13.17 5.26 -2.40
N LEU A 41 -14.49 5.50 -2.30
CA LEU A 41 -15.49 4.91 -3.20
C LEU A 41 -16.02 5.97 -4.17
N PHE A 42 -15.48 5.98 -5.39
CA PHE A 42 -16.02 6.83 -6.46
C PHE A 42 -17.44 6.39 -6.79
N SER A 43 -18.43 7.26 -6.55
CA SER A 43 -19.82 7.00 -6.85
C SER A 43 -20.37 8.09 -7.76
N SER A 44 -20.89 7.70 -8.92
CA SER A 44 -21.72 8.60 -9.72
C SER A 44 -23.12 8.64 -9.09
N GLY A 45 -23.53 9.79 -8.56
CA GLY A 45 -24.86 10.00 -8.02
C GLY A 45 -25.34 11.42 -8.29
N SER A 46 -26.64 11.62 -8.54
CA SER A 46 -27.23 12.96 -8.44
C SER A 46 -27.29 13.36 -6.98
N PRO A 47 -26.91 14.59 -6.59
CA PRO A 47 -26.99 15.00 -5.21
C PRO A 47 -28.47 15.02 -4.80
N VAL A 48 -28.82 14.23 -3.79
CA VAL A 48 -30.11 14.38 -3.11
C VAL A 48 -29.93 15.49 -2.10
N TYR A 49 -29.97 16.74 -2.58
CA TYR A 49 -30.44 17.81 -1.71
C TYR A 49 -31.95 17.70 -1.71
N ASP A 50 -32.53 17.54 -0.52
CA ASP A 50 -33.97 17.68 -0.34
C ASP A 50 -34.44 18.93 -1.11
N GLU A 51 -35.42 18.69 -1.98
CA GLU A 51 -36.25 19.67 -2.68
C GLU A 51 -35.83 20.23 -4.07
N PHE A 52 -34.61 20.00 -4.60
CA PHE A 52 -34.31 20.41 -6.00
C PHE A 52 -33.58 19.34 -6.82
N ARG A 53 -34.37 18.52 -7.52
CA ARG A 53 -33.89 17.58 -8.54
C ARG A 53 -33.51 18.33 -9.82
N TYR A 54 -32.23 18.64 -10.00
CA TYR A 54 -31.70 19.06 -11.29
C TYR A 54 -31.47 17.82 -12.18
N PRO A 55 -32.16 17.67 -13.33
CA PRO A 55 -31.82 16.65 -14.30
C PRO A 55 -30.57 17.08 -15.08
N ASP A 56 -29.69 16.12 -15.38
CA ASP A 56 -28.63 16.18 -16.42
C ASP A 56 -27.21 16.64 -16.06
N TYR A 57 -26.80 16.64 -14.79
CA TYR A 57 -25.37 16.62 -14.46
C TYR A 57 -25.00 15.37 -13.65
N GLN A 58 -24.33 14.41 -14.29
CA GLN A 58 -23.60 13.36 -13.57
C GLN A 58 -22.34 13.99 -12.98
N TYR A 59 -22.37 14.25 -11.68
CA TYR A 59 -21.18 14.55 -10.92
C TYR A 59 -20.59 13.23 -10.42
N ILE A 60 -19.27 13.11 -10.51
CA ILE A 60 -18.53 12.11 -9.73
C ILE A 60 -18.39 12.75 -8.35
N TYR A 61 -19.12 12.24 -7.37
CA TYR A 61 -18.86 12.60 -5.98
C TYR A 61 -18.00 11.51 -5.37
N ASP A 62 -16.98 11.94 -4.63
CA ASP A 62 -16.26 11.06 -3.73
C ASP A 62 -17.26 10.66 -2.65
N ARG A 63 -17.71 9.40 -2.66
CA ARG A 63 -18.64 8.93 -1.65
C ARG A 63 -17.79 8.77 -0.40
N THR A 64 -17.95 9.72 0.53
CA THR A 64 -17.46 9.71 1.92
C THR A 64 -16.28 8.76 2.12
N ASP A 65 -15.07 9.32 2.24
CA ASP A 65 -13.91 8.63 2.81
C ASP A 65 -14.41 7.62 3.85
N GLN A 66 -13.96 6.36 3.81
CA GLN A 66 -14.34 5.42 4.85
C GLN A 66 -13.85 6.00 6.18
N ILE A 67 -14.73 6.71 6.90
CA ILE A 67 -14.48 7.18 8.24
C ILE A 67 -14.39 5.90 9.06
N TYR A 68 -13.17 5.48 9.32
CA TYR A 68 -12.94 4.41 10.26
C TYR A 68 -13.25 4.98 11.65
N ASN A 69 -14.25 4.42 12.33
CA ASN A 69 -14.54 4.67 13.75
C ASN A 69 -14.87 6.14 14.10
N SER A 70 -16.15 6.46 14.18
CA SER A 70 -16.59 7.68 14.85
C SER A 70 -16.52 7.49 16.38
N ASN A 71 -15.34 7.64 16.98
CA ASN A 71 -15.23 7.63 18.44
C ASN A 71 -15.91 8.88 19.00
N GLU A 72 -16.51 8.81 20.20
CA GLU A 72 -16.98 9.98 20.96
C GLU A 72 -15.86 11.03 21.25
N THR A 73 -14.59 10.71 20.96
CA THR A 73 -13.43 11.58 21.10
C THR A 73 -13.02 12.36 19.83
N GLY A 74 -13.73 12.21 18.71
CA GLY A 74 -13.70 13.17 17.59
C GLY A 74 -12.44 13.21 16.71
N ILE A 75 -11.78 12.07 16.44
CA ILE A 75 -10.77 11.99 15.37
C ILE A 75 -11.25 10.93 14.38
N ASP A 76 -11.97 11.38 13.36
CA ASP A 76 -12.36 10.58 12.21
C ASP A 76 -11.12 10.40 11.33
N CYS A 77 -10.68 9.16 11.07
CA CYS A 77 -9.67 8.91 10.04
C CYS A 77 -10.26 9.20 8.66
N ASP A 78 -10.04 10.41 8.17
CA ASP A 78 -10.37 10.85 6.82
C ASP A 78 -9.10 10.78 5.97
N CYS A 79 -9.11 9.96 4.93
CA CYS A 79 -7.94 9.75 4.07
C CYS A 79 -7.65 10.91 3.12
N GLN A 80 -8.60 11.83 2.93
CA GLN A 80 -8.42 13.06 2.19
C GLN A 80 -7.68 14.13 3.02
N SER A 81 -8.03 14.29 4.29
CA SER A 81 -7.44 15.31 5.16
C SER A 81 -6.30 14.81 6.05
N THR A 82 -6.34 13.54 6.44
CA THR A 82 -5.38 12.86 7.31
C THR A 82 -4.90 11.53 6.69
N PRO A 83 -4.17 11.55 5.57
CA PRO A 83 -3.76 10.33 4.86
C PRO A 83 -2.79 9.42 5.63
N TRP A 84 -2.22 9.89 6.75
CA TRP A 84 -1.37 9.09 7.65
C TRP A 84 -2.14 8.51 8.84
N CYS A 85 -3.48 8.60 8.83
CA CYS A 85 -4.29 8.14 9.96
C CYS A 85 -4.30 6.62 10.05
N ILE A 86 -4.05 6.10 11.26
CA ILE A 86 -4.02 4.68 11.57
C ILE A 86 -4.71 4.46 12.91
N GLN A 87 -5.52 3.40 12.98
CA GLN A 87 -6.32 3.09 14.15
C GLN A 87 -6.61 1.60 14.28
N GLN A 88 -7.02 1.17 15.47
CA GLN A 88 -7.42 -0.22 15.72
C GLN A 88 -8.60 -0.59 14.82
N ALA A 89 -8.55 -1.80 14.26
CA ALA A 89 -9.65 -2.36 13.50
C ALA A 89 -10.86 -2.62 14.40
N ILE A 90 -12.02 -2.13 13.97
CA ILE A 90 -13.31 -2.35 14.62
C ILE A 90 -14.30 -2.87 13.58
N VAL A 91 -15.00 -3.93 13.96
CA VAL A 91 -16.09 -4.52 13.19
C VAL A 91 -17.40 -3.93 13.69
N TYR A 92 -18.19 -3.40 12.76
CA TYR A 92 -19.52 -2.87 13.03
C TYR A 92 -20.59 -3.72 12.37
N ASP A 93 -21.78 -3.73 12.96
CA ASP A 93 -23.00 -4.15 12.31
C ASP A 93 -23.47 -3.03 11.38
N LEU A 94 -23.61 -3.34 10.09
CA LEU A 94 -23.94 -2.34 9.06
C LEU A 94 -25.37 -1.81 9.18
N ASP A 95 -26.30 -2.59 9.73
CA ASP A 95 -27.71 -2.23 9.82
C ASP A 95 -27.98 -1.34 11.04
N THR A 96 -27.26 -1.58 12.14
CA THR A 96 -27.47 -0.89 13.42
C THR A 96 -26.39 0.13 13.75
N ALA A 97 -25.30 0.15 12.99
CA ALA A 97 -24.09 0.94 13.27
C ALA A 97 -23.51 0.68 14.67
N THR A 98 -23.77 -0.50 15.25
CA THR A 98 -23.25 -0.88 16.57
C THR A 98 -21.89 -1.56 16.43
N GLN A 99 -20.99 -1.26 17.36
CA GLN A 99 -19.71 -1.96 17.44
C GLN A 99 -19.95 -3.41 17.86
N LEU A 100 -19.54 -4.36 17.02
CA LEU A 100 -19.63 -5.79 17.31
C LEU A 100 -18.38 -6.26 18.07
N PHE A 101 -17.20 -5.87 17.59
CA PHE A 101 -15.93 -6.40 18.06
C PHE A 101 -14.77 -5.49 17.65
N SER A 102 -13.72 -5.41 18.47
CA SER A 102 -12.44 -4.80 18.07
C SER A 102 -11.39 -5.89 17.98
N ALA A 103 -10.63 -5.92 16.88
CA ALA A 103 -9.65 -6.95 16.61
C ALA A 103 -8.27 -6.52 17.11
N PRO A 104 -7.87 -6.83 18.38
CA PRO A 104 -6.61 -6.38 18.97
C PRO A 104 -5.40 -6.75 18.11
N GLY A 105 -4.47 -5.79 17.99
CA GLY A 105 -3.27 -5.97 17.18
C GLY A 105 -3.48 -5.68 15.69
N ILE A 106 -4.70 -5.70 15.18
CA ILE A 106 -4.98 -5.38 13.77
C ILE A 106 -5.31 -3.90 13.64
N PHE A 107 -4.56 -3.18 12.83
CA PHE A 107 -4.79 -1.77 12.52
C PHE A 107 -5.31 -1.60 11.09
N VAL A 108 -6.13 -0.58 10.91
CA VAL A 108 -6.58 -0.06 9.62
C VAL A 108 -6.10 1.37 9.48
N GLY A 109 -5.90 1.81 8.24
CA GLY A 109 -5.47 3.15 7.92
C GLY A 109 -5.40 3.33 6.41
N CYS A 110 -5.31 4.58 5.98
CA CYS A 110 -5.35 4.98 4.57
C CYS A 110 -4.21 4.40 3.71
N TYR A 111 -3.13 4.01 4.38
CA TYR A 111 -1.96 3.36 3.82
C TYR A 111 -1.92 1.92 4.32
N LEU A 112 -2.40 0.99 3.49
CA LEU A 112 -2.56 -0.42 3.85
C LEU A 112 -1.24 -1.05 4.32
N VAL A 113 -0.12 -0.78 3.63
CA VAL A 113 1.16 -1.38 4.00
C VAL A 113 1.64 -0.78 5.33
N GLU A 114 1.49 0.53 5.53
CA GLU A 114 1.79 1.17 6.80
C GLU A 114 0.93 0.59 7.96
N ALA A 115 -0.39 0.50 7.78
CA ALA A 115 -1.30 -0.05 8.77
C ALA A 115 -0.98 -1.51 9.12
N VAL A 116 -0.68 -2.34 8.11
CA VAL A 116 -0.25 -3.73 8.31
C VAL A 116 1.10 -3.78 9.04
N LEU A 117 2.08 -2.97 8.66
CA LEU A 117 3.41 -2.97 9.31
C LEU A 117 3.35 -2.50 10.76
N GLN A 118 2.42 -1.60 11.11
CA GLN A 118 2.18 -1.19 12.50
C GLN A 118 1.33 -2.18 13.29
N SER A 119 0.64 -3.10 12.61
CA SER A 119 -0.12 -4.18 13.25
C SER A 119 0.78 -5.21 13.91
N ASP A 120 0.20 -6.01 14.80
CA ASP A 120 0.82 -7.16 15.45
C ASP A 120 -0.15 -8.37 15.40
N LEU A 121 0.34 -9.52 15.86
CA LEU A 121 -0.36 -10.80 15.71
C LEU A 121 -1.19 -11.18 16.96
N ARG A 122 -1.46 -10.27 17.90
CA ARG A 122 -2.19 -10.57 19.15
C ARG A 122 -3.47 -11.38 18.93
N CYS A 123 -4.32 -10.97 17.98
CA CYS A 123 -5.56 -11.70 17.69
C CYS A 123 -5.35 -13.15 17.22
N PHE A 124 -4.20 -13.43 16.61
CA PHE A 124 -3.86 -14.77 16.12
C PHE A 124 -3.35 -15.70 17.22
N PHE A 125 -3.08 -15.19 18.43
CA PHE A 125 -2.78 -16.01 19.60
C PHE A 125 -4.00 -16.25 20.51
N ASP A 126 -5.14 -15.60 20.22
CA ASP A 126 -6.36 -15.64 21.01
C ASP A 126 -7.50 -16.32 20.22
N ILE A 127 -7.98 -17.46 20.74
CA ILE A 127 -9.01 -18.27 20.10
C ILE A 127 -10.33 -17.49 19.94
N ASP A 128 -10.73 -16.73 20.96
CA ASP A 128 -12.01 -16.00 20.96
C ASP A 128 -11.94 -14.81 20.01
N CYS A 129 -10.80 -14.12 19.97
CA CYS A 129 -10.52 -13.07 19.01
C CYS A 129 -10.58 -13.59 17.57
N LEU A 130 -9.88 -14.68 17.29
CA LEU A 130 -9.77 -15.25 15.96
C LEU A 130 -11.10 -15.82 15.47
N GLN A 131 -11.89 -16.44 16.36
CA GLN A 131 -13.24 -16.89 16.05
C GLN A 131 -14.16 -15.73 15.67
N GLN A 132 -14.12 -14.62 16.42
CA GLN A 132 -14.90 -13.43 16.11
C GLN A 132 -14.47 -12.80 14.77
N LEU A 133 -13.17 -12.79 14.48
CA LEU A 133 -12.63 -12.29 13.22
C LEU A 133 -13.09 -13.16 12.02
N ILE A 134 -12.99 -14.49 12.12
CA ILE A 134 -13.47 -15.40 11.07
C ILE A 134 -14.97 -15.21 10.82
N ASN A 135 -15.77 -15.14 11.90
CA ASN A 135 -17.21 -14.98 11.81
C ASN A 135 -17.60 -13.64 11.16
N SER A 136 -16.94 -12.55 11.56
CA SER A 136 -17.21 -11.21 11.01
C SER A 136 -16.84 -11.08 9.53
N LEU A 137 -15.77 -11.75 9.11
CA LEU A 137 -15.36 -11.79 7.70
C LEU A 137 -16.16 -12.81 6.87
N SER A 138 -17.10 -13.55 7.47
CA SER A 138 -17.88 -14.60 6.81
C SER A 138 -17.00 -15.62 6.08
N LEU A 139 -15.83 -15.93 6.64
CA LEU A 139 -14.87 -16.86 6.02
C LEU A 139 -15.37 -18.30 6.15
N VAL A 140 -15.85 -18.85 5.04
CA VAL A 140 -16.31 -20.24 4.97
C VAL A 140 -15.12 -21.17 4.79
N ASN A 141 -15.15 -22.34 5.46
CA ASN A 141 -14.12 -23.39 5.41
C ASN A 141 -12.78 -23.09 6.08
N ILE A 142 -12.72 -22.12 7.00
CA ILE A 142 -11.54 -21.87 7.84
C ILE A 142 -11.92 -22.16 9.29
N SER A 143 -11.21 -23.08 9.94
CA SER A 143 -11.36 -23.31 11.37
C SER A 143 -10.30 -22.54 12.16
N VAL A 144 -10.61 -22.13 13.39
CA VAL A 144 -9.63 -21.46 14.27
C VAL A 144 -8.40 -22.34 14.47
N SER A 145 -8.58 -23.66 14.58
CA SER A 145 -7.46 -24.61 14.72
C SER A 145 -6.49 -24.62 13.54
N ASP A 146 -6.90 -24.17 12.35
CA ASP A 146 -6.03 -24.13 11.18
C ASP A 146 -5.07 -22.93 11.17
N ILE A 147 -5.41 -21.86 11.91
CA ILE A 147 -4.71 -20.57 11.82
C ILE A 147 -4.26 -19.99 13.16
N ILE A 148 -4.69 -20.58 14.29
CA ILE A 148 -4.24 -20.17 15.62
C ILE A 148 -2.73 -20.35 15.75
N LEU A 149 -2.05 -19.31 16.19
CA LEU A 149 -0.62 -19.31 16.43
C LEU A 149 -0.29 -19.75 17.84
N ASN A 150 0.89 -20.34 18.00
CA ASN A 150 1.41 -20.75 19.30
C ASN A 150 2.59 -19.86 19.69
N LEU A 151 2.39 -18.99 20.69
CA LEU A 151 3.41 -18.06 21.18
C LEU A 151 4.66 -18.81 21.71
N THR A 152 4.50 -20.02 22.23
CA THR A 152 5.65 -20.80 22.76
C THR A 152 6.58 -21.32 21.67
N ALA A 153 6.11 -21.38 20.43
CA ALA A 153 6.90 -21.82 19.28
C ALA A 153 7.56 -20.65 18.53
N SER A 154 7.26 -19.40 18.92
CA SER A 154 7.81 -18.20 18.29
C SER A 154 8.87 -17.56 19.18
N HIS A 155 9.90 -16.98 18.57
CA HIS A 155 10.86 -16.14 19.29
C HIS A 155 10.39 -14.67 19.39
N TYR A 156 9.36 -14.29 18.63
CA TYR A 156 8.76 -12.97 18.69
C TYR A 156 7.85 -12.83 19.92
N GLN A 157 7.73 -11.60 20.42
CA GLN A 157 6.77 -11.30 21.48
C GLN A 157 5.37 -11.17 20.90
N GLU A 158 4.35 -11.40 21.72
CA GLU A 158 2.94 -11.29 21.32
C GLU A 158 2.61 -9.90 20.71
N LYS A 159 3.27 -8.85 21.21
CA LYS A 159 3.12 -7.44 20.77
C LYS A 159 4.21 -6.99 19.77
N SER A 160 5.01 -7.91 19.24
CA SER A 160 5.97 -7.56 18.19
C SER A 160 5.21 -7.10 16.95
N SER A 161 5.52 -5.88 16.50
CA SER A 161 4.94 -5.34 15.27
C SER A 161 5.33 -6.19 14.06
N LEU A 162 4.47 -6.21 13.05
CA LEU A 162 4.77 -6.86 11.77
C LEU A 162 5.96 -6.19 11.09
N LEU A 163 6.24 -4.91 11.32
CA LEU A 163 7.47 -4.26 10.89
C LEU A 163 8.72 -4.93 11.48
N GLU A 164 8.70 -5.24 12.78
CA GLU A 164 9.79 -5.94 13.45
C GLU A 164 9.97 -7.35 12.87
N ILE A 165 8.86 -8.08 12.72
CA ILE A 165 8.86 -9.44 12.16
C ILE A 165 9.39 -9.43 10.72
N VAL A 166 8.90 -8.52 9.88
CA VAL A 166 9.34 -8.30 8.49
C VAL A 166 10.82 -7.89 8.42
N SER A 167 11.28 -7.05 9.35
CA SER A 167 12.68 -6.61 9.42
C SER A 167 13.63 -7.77 9.71
N ASN A 168 13.11 -8.85 10.28
CA ASN A 168 13.81 -10.12 10.51
C ASN A 168 13.40 -11.21 9.50
N LEU A 169 12.87 -10.80 8.34
CA LEU A 169 12.45 -11.69 7.24
C LEU A 169 11.36 -12.69 7.62
N MET A 170 10.63 -12.45 8.70
CA MET A 170 9.63 -13.37 9.27
C MET A 170 10.23 -14.75 9.59
N VAL A 171 11.55 -14.83 9.81
CA VAL A 171 12.25 -16.08 10.12
C VAL A 171 12.25 -16.30 11.62
N GLU A 172 11.79 -17.47 12.08
CA GLU A 172 11.78 -17.83 13.50
C GLU A 172 13.17 -18.21 14.03
N GLU A 173 13.93 -19.02 13.27
CA GLU A 173 15.28 -19.41 13.66
C GLU A 173 16.17 -19.63 12.44
N TRP A 174 17.41 -19.12 12.50
CA TRP A 174 18.42 -19.38 11.47
C TRP A 174 19.21 -20.63 11.81
N ASN A 175 18.85 -21.76 11.18
CA ASN A 175 19.62 -22.99 11.29
C ASN A 175 20.86 -22.95 10.37
N ASN A 176 22.02 -22.67 10.95
CA ASN A 176 23.30 -22.65 10.24
C ASN A 176 23.99 -24.03 10.19
N GLN A 177 23.38 -25.07 10.75
CA GLN A 177 23.95 -26.43 10.83
C GLN A 177 23.44 -27.34 9.72
N THR A 178 22.48 -26.89 8.90
CA THR A 178 21.98 -27.66 7.78
C THR A 178 23.02 -27.67 6.66
N SER A 179 23.87 -28.69 6.65
CA SER A 179 24.75 -28.98 5.53
C SER A 179 23.98 -29.73 4.45
N TYR A 180 24.02 -29.21 3.23
CA TYR A 180 23.49 -29.91 2.05
C TYR A 180 24.50 -30.92 1.47
N ASP A 181 25.63 -31.18 2.14
CA ASP A 181 26.66 -32.11 1.66
C ASP A 181 26.09 -33.51 1.44
N ASN A 182 25.23 -33.99 2.34
CA ASN A 182 24.58 -35.30 2.19
C ASN A 182 23.65 -35.33 0.97
N TYR A 183 22.89 -34.26 0.72
CA TYR A 183 22.04 -34.12 -0.45
C TYR A 183 22.86 -34.15 -1.74
N PHE A 184 23.95 -33.37 -1.81
CA PHE A 184 24.83 -33.34 -2.98
C PHE A 184 25.60 -34.65 -3.20
N ASN A 185 26.01 -35.33 -2.12
CA ASN A 185 26.66 -36.64 -2.18
C ASN A 185 25.71 -37.72 -2.71
N ILE A 186 24.42 -37.68 -2.33
CA ILE A 186 23.39 -38.60 -2.86
C ILE A 186 23.08 -38.29 -4.31
N CYS A 187 22.93 -37.01 -4.65
CA CYS A 187 22.57 -36.60 -6.00
C CYS A 187 23.70 -36.78 -7.03
N GLN A 188 24.95 -36.96 -6.59
CA GLN A 188 26.17 -37.05 -7.43
C GLN A 188 26.03 -36.24 -8.74
N PRO A 189 25.80 -34.92 -8.66
CA PRO A 189 25.56 -34.13 -9.86
C PRO A 189 26.78 -34.22 -10.77
N SER A 190 26.59 -34.73 -11.99
CA SER A 190 27.65 -34.84 -12.99
C SER A 190 28.15 -33.48 -13.46
N VAL A 191 27.35 -32.42 -13.27
CA VAL A 191 27.68 -31.04 -13.58
C VAL A 191 27.09 -30.15 -12.48
N CYS A 192 27.95 -29.37 -11.82
CA CYS A 192 27.52 -28.28 -10.96
C CYS A 192 27.47 -26.98 -11.76
N THR A 193 26.27 -26.47 -12.01
CA THR A 193 26.08 -25.10 -12.51
C THR A 193 25.78 -24.18 -11.35
N ALA A 194 26.76 -23.36 -10.97
CA ALA A 194 26.51 -22.26 -10.05
C ALA A 194 25.77 -21.15 -10.82
N THR A 195 24.47 -21.01 -10.57
CA THR A 195 23.71 -19.84 -11.02
C THR A 195 23.94 -18.72 -10.02
N TYR A 196 24.82 -17.78 -10.37
CA TYR A 196 24.96 -16.54 -9.63
C TYR A 196 23.73 -15.67 -9.89
N ILE A 197 22.73 -15.79 -9.02
CA ILE A 197 21.58 -14.88 -9.01
C ILE A 197 22.04 -13.56 -8.39
N SER A 198 22.73 -12.75 -9.19
CA SER A 198 23.07 -11.37 -8.82
C SER A 198 21.79 -10.54 -8.77
N ARG A 199 21.56 -9.86 -7.64
CA ARG A 199 20.55 -8.79 -7.55
C ARG A 199 21.07 -7.61 -8.36
N GLY A 200 20.54 -7.46 -9.57
CA GLY A 200 21.09 -6.60 -10.62
C GLY A 200 21.45 -7.39 -11.89
N ASN A 201 20.63 -8.37 -12.26
CA ASN A 201 20.82 -9.11 -13.51
C ASN A 201 20.90 -8.11 -14.67
N ILE A 202 21.90 -8.26 -15.54
CA ILE A 202 22.08 -7.39 -16.71
C ILE A 202 20.82 -7.35 -17.58
N VAL A 203 20.07 -8.45 -17.63
CA VAL A 203 18.78 -8.53 -18.29
C VAL A 203 17.79 -7.55 -17.66
N TYR A 204 17.71 -7.48 -16.32
CA TYR A 204 16.86 -6.54 -15.60
C TYR A 204 17.27 -5.08 -15.82
N ILE A 205 18.58 -4.79 -15.88
CA ILE A 205 19.09 -3.45 -16.19
C ILE A 205 18.69 -3.06 -17.62
N ILE A 206 18.86 -3.96 -18.58
CA ILE A 206 18.50 -3.74 -19.99
C ILE A 206 17.00 -3.54 -20.14
N THR A 207 16.16 -4.41 -19.56
CA THR A 207 14.69 -4.29 -19.68
C THR A 207 14.17 -3.03 -19.02
N THR A 208 14.67 -2.67 -17.83
CA THR A 208 14.32 -1.42 -17.15
C THR A 208 14.75 -0.19 -17.97
N THR A 209 15.94 -0.21 -18.56
CA THR A 209 16.44 0.91 -19.40
C THR A 209 15.62 1.05 -20.67
N ILE A 210 15.27 -0.04 -21.34
CA ILE A 210 14.39 -0.03 -22.53
C ILE A 210 13.00 0.48 -22.15
N GLY A 211 12.45 0.03 -21.02
CA GLY A 211 11.16 0.49 -20.50
C GLY A 211 11.16 2.00 -20.21
N LEU A 212 12.22 2.51 -19.58
CA LEU A 212 12.41 3.94 -19.31
C LEU A 212 12.51 4.77 -20.59
N ILE A 213 13.35 4.35 -21.55
CA ILE A 213 13.51 5.05 -22.84
C ILE A 213 12.19 5.05 -23.62
N GLY A 214 11.50 3.91 -23.65
CA GLY A 214 10.21 3.76 -24.31
C GLY A 214 9.14 4.65 -23.68
N GLY A 215 9.01 4.62 -22.35
CA GLY A 215 8.09 5.46 -21.59
C GLY A 215 8.39 6.95 -21.79
N LEU A 216 9.64 7.36 -21.60
CA LEU A 216 10.05 8.77 -21.71
C LEU A 216 9.81 9.33 -23.12
N THR A 217 10.07 8.53 -24.16
CA THR A 217 9.82 8.95 -25.56
C THR A 217 8.33 9.13 -25.84
N LYS A 218 7.46 8.27 -25.29
CA LYS A 218 6.01 8.37 -25.44
C LYS A 218 5.44 9.55 -24.68
N VAL A 219 5.86 9.72 -23.43
CA VAL A 219 5.48 10.87 -22.59
C VAL A 219 5.91 12.17 -23.25
N TYR A 220 7.15 12.27 -23.73
CA TYR A 220 7.63 13.46 -24.44
C TYR A 220 6.76 13.82 -25.65
N LYS A 221 6.42 12.83 -26.50
CA LYS A 221 5.54 13.04 -27.67
C LYS A 221 4.14 13.49 -27.31
N PHE A 222 3.64 13.14 -26.13
CA PHE A 222 2.33 13.58 -25.66
C PHE A 222 2.38 14.95 -24.96
N VAL A 223 3.40 15.17 -24.15
CA VAL A 223 3.57 16.36 -23.30
C VAL A 223 3.96 17.59 -24.13
N VAL A 224 4.89 17.46 -25.07
CA VAL A 224 5.36 18.60 -25.91
C VAL A 224 4.23 19.31 -26.68
N PRO A 225 3.33 18.63 -27.43
CA PRO A 225 2.28 19.34 -28.14
C PRO A 225 1.29 20.04 -27.21
N ILE A 226 1.05 19.51 -26.00
CA ILE A 226 0.23 20.15 -24.97
C ILE A 226 0.92 21.45 -24.50
N PHE A 227 2.20 21.38 -24.15
CA PHE A 227 2.97 22.55 -23.75
C PHE A 227 3.02 23.64 -24.84
N ILE A 228 3.23 23.25 -26.11
CA ILE A 228 3.22 24.19 -27.23
C ILE A 228 1.85 24.85 -27.39
N LYS A 229 0.75 24.08 -27.30
CA LYS A 229 -0.60 24.64 -27.36
C LYS A 229 -0.84 25.66 -26.24
N ILE A 230 -0.45 25.35 -25.01
CA ILE A 230 -0.58 26.27 -23.86
C ILE A 230 0.26 27.53 -24.07
N MET A 231 1.51 27.38 -24.50
CA MET A 231 2.39 28.51 -24.84
C MET A 231 1.74 29.44 -25.86
N VAL A 232 1.24 28.89 -26.97
CA VAL A 232 0.71 29.68 -28.09
C VAL A 232 -0.67 30.28 -27.79
N HIS A 233 -1.58 29.54 -27.15
CA HIS A 233 -2.95 30.00 -26.91
C HIS A 233 -3.14 30.79 -25.61
N VAL A 234 -2.28 30.61 -24.61
CA VAL A 234 -2.48 31.21 -23.28
C VAL A 234 -1.35 32.18 -22.95
N ILE A 235 -0.10 31.72 -23.01
CA ILE A 235 1.04 32.51 -22.53
C ILE A 235 1.33 33.69 -23.46
N ILE A 236 1.46 33.45 -24.77
CA ILE A 236 1.77 34.50 -25.75
C ILE A 236 0.69 35.60 -25.78
N PRO A 237 -0.62 35.29 -25.81
CA PRO A 237 -1.68 36.32 -25.77
C PRO A 237 -1.73 37.07 -24.43
N CYS A 238 -1.47 36.39 -23.31
CA CYS A 238 -1.42 37.04 -21.98
C CYS A 238 -0.25 38.03 -21.87
N ILE A 239 0.93 37.67 -22.41
CA ILE A 239 2.08 38.59 -22.52
C ILE A 239 1.74 39.75 -23.47
N ARG A 240 1.11 39.47 -24.62
CA ARG A 240 0.71 40.52 -25.57
C ARG A 240 -0.31 41.52 -25.00
N ASN A 241 -1.23 41.06 -24.15
CA ASN A 241 -2.27 41.90 -23.57
C ASN A 241 -1.86 42.62 -22.27
N LYS A 242 -0.70 42.31 -21.67
CA LYS A 242 -0.15 43.03 -20.50
C LYS A 242 0.85 44.15 -20.83
N CYS A 243 1.08 44.47 -22.11
CA CYS A 243 1.78 45.70 -22.51
C CYS A 243 0.83 46.87 -22.86
N GLY A 244 -0.42 46.80 -22.41
CA GLY A 244 -1.43 47.86 -22.55
C GLY A 244 -1.57 48.78 -21.33
N MET A 245 -0.49 49.10 -20.62
CA MET A 245 -0.48 50.32 -19.77
C MET A 245 -0.06 51.48 -20.66
N ASN A 246 -1.01 52.04 -21.41
CA ASN A 246 -0.80 53.31 -22.10
C ASN A 246 -1.29 54.44 -21.20
N ASN A 247 -0.38 55.38 -20.97
CA ASN A 247 -0.50 56.53 -20.09
C ASN A 247 -1.70 57.41 -20.48
N ASN A 248 -2.67 57.55 -19.57
CA ASN A 248 -3.59 58.69 -19.62
C ASN A 248 -2.88 59.93 -19.05
N GLY A 249 -2.00 60.50 -19.87
CA GLY A 249 -1.61 61.90 -19.75
C GLY A 249 -2.45 62.73 -20.73
N LYS A 250 -3.48 63.42 -20.22
CA LYS A 250 -4.05 64.59 -20.89
C LYS A 250 -4.32 65.67 -19.84
N ILE A 251 -3.50 66.73 -19.95
CA ILE A 251 -3.90 68.12 -19.74
C ILE A 251 -4.98 68.44 -20.78
#